data_AF-A0A3D4HZ01-F1
#
_entry.id   AF-A0A3D4HZ01-F1
#
_cell.length_a   1.000
_cell.length_b   1.000
_cell.length_c   1.000
_cell.angle_alpha   90.00
_cell.angle_beta   90.00
_cell.angle_gamma   90.00
#
_symmetry.space_group_name_H-M   'P 1'
#
loop_
_entity.id
_entity.type
_entity.pdbx_description
1 polymer ?
#
loop_
_entity_poly.entity_id
_entity_poly.type
_entity_poly.pdbx_seq_one_letter_code
_entity_poly.pdbx_strand_id
1 'polypeptide(L)' 'MHNGNRGAEDMPIGLLMALAQHEKAMENFSRLDARQMERLREFAIGSATGCEAKRRIDTAVERLEKNDTDFID' A
#
# COMPACT_ATOMS: atom_id res chain seq x y z
N MET A 1 -18.31 -16.03 6.07
CA MET A 1 -17.44 -16.05 4.88
C MET A 1 -16.24 -15.16 5.20
N HIS A 2 -15.06 -15.75 5.36
CA HIS A 2 -13.80 -15.02 5.58
C HIS A 2 -13.38 -14.44 4.22
N ASN A 3 -13.65 -13.15 3.97
CA ASN A 3 -13.13 -12.48 2.77
C ASN A 3 -11.67 -12.11 3.06
N GLY A 4 -10.81 -13.15 3.06
CA GLY A 4 -9.39 -13.02 3.33
C GLY A 4 -8.76 -12.05 2.33
N ASN A 5 -7.98 -11.14 2.88
CA ASN A 5 -7.20 -10.07 2.27
C ASN A 5 -6.18 -10.59 1.23
N ARG A 6 -6.64 -11.21 0.14
CA ARG A 6 -5.77 -11.81 -0.89
C ARG A 6 -4.80 -10.79 -1.50
N GLY A 7 -5.17 -9.51 -1.54
CA GLY A 7 -4.29 -8.46 -2.06
C GLY A 7 -3.07 -8.20 -1.18
N ALA A 8 -3.11 -8.53 0.13
CA ALA A 8 -1.95 -8.33 1.01
C ALA A 8 -0.82 -9.35 0.80
N GLU A 9 -1.12 -10.55 0.31
CA GLU A 9 -0.11 -11.59 0.03
C GLU A 9 0.80 -11.19 -1.15
N ASP A 10 0.28 -10.41 -2.10
CA ASP A 10 0.99 -9.93 -3.28
C ASP A 10 1.68 -8.57 -3.10
N MET A 11 1.55 -7.96 -1.91
CA MET A 11 2.17 -6.67 -1.61
C MET A 11 3.68 -6.80 -1.41
N PRO A 12 4.46 -5.79 -1.82
CA PRO A 12 5.88 -5.74 -1.50
C PRO A 12 6.12 -5.81 0.01
N ILE A 13 7.03 -6.67 0.46
CA ILE A 13 7.35 -6.83 1.89
C ILE A 13 7.72 -5.48 2.53
N GLY A 14 8.45 -4.61 1.82
CA GLY A 14 8.79 -3.28 2.32
C GLY A 14 7.57 -2.40 2.58
N LEU A 15 6.52 -2.52 1.78
CA LEU A 15 5.25 -1.81 2.00
C LEU A 15 4.54 -2.36 3.24
N LEU A 16 4.45 -3.69 3.37
CA LEU A 16 3.83 -4.33 4.53
C LEU A 16 4.55 -3.98 5.84
N MET A 17 5.89 -3.97 5.82
CA MET A 17 6.71 -3.54 6.97
C MET A 17 6.49 -2.07 7.33
N ALA A 18 6.34 -1.20 6.34
CA ALA A 18 6.07 0.22 6.57
C ALA A 18 4.64 0.42 7.13
N LEU A 19 3.64 -0.24 6.56
CA LEU A 19 2.25 -0.21 7.06
C LEU A 19 2.14 -0.72 8.50
N ALA A 20 2.87 -1.78 8.85
CA ALA A 20 2.87 -2.32 10.21
C ALA A 20 3.37 -1.32 11.28
N GLN A 21 4.12 -0.28 10.89
CA GLN A 21 4.59 0.78 11.78
C GLN A 21 3.60 1.95 11.88
N HIS A 22 2.57 1.99 11.04
CA HIS A 22 1.59 3.07 10.95
C HIS A 22 0.17 2.49 11.08
N GLU A 23 -0.32 2.36 12.32
CA GLU A 23 -1.63 1.72 12.62
C GLU A 23 -2.77 2.26 11.77
N LYS A 24 -2.84 3.59 11.61
CA LYS A 24 -3.89 4.26 10.82
C LYS A 24 -3.77 3.98 9.32
N ALA A 25 -2.55 3.93 8.79
CA ALA A 25 -2.32 3.56 7.39
C ALA A 25 -2.72 2.10 7.14
N MET A 26 -2.41 1.20 8.08
CA MET A 26 -2.82 -0.20 8.02
C MET A 26 -4.34 -0.38 8.09
N GLU A 27 -5.02 0.39 8.93
CA GLU A 27 -6.48 0.40 8.98
C GLU A 27 -7.09 0.81 7.63
N ASN A 28 -6.63 1.92 7.04
CA ASN A 28 -7.15 2.40 5.76
C ASN A 28 -6.76 1.45 4.61
N PHE A 29 -5.56 0.87 4.64
CA PHE A 29 -5.14 -0.18 3.72
C PHE A 29 -6.10 -1.39 3.74
N SER A 30 -6.55 -1.82 4.92
CA SER A 30 -7.45 -2.97 5.06
C SER A 30 -8.85 -2.75 4.45
N ARG A 31 -9.20 -1.50 4.15
CA ARG A 31 -10.48 -1.09 3.55
C ARG A 31 -10.42 -0.95 2.03
N LEU A 32 -9.22 -0.99 1.44
CA LEU A 32 -9.05 -0.91 -0.01
C LEU A 32 -9.71 -2.11 -0.69
N ASP A 33 -10.29 -1.88 -1.87
CA ASP A 33 -10.76 -2.97 -2.71
C ASP A 33 -9.62 -3.64 -3.49
N ALA A 34 -9.92 -4.73 -4.19
CA ALA A 34 -8.91 -5.48 -4.94
C ALA A 34 -8.25 -4.66 -6.07
N ARG A 35 -8.98 -3.72 -6.69
CA ARG A 35 -8.43 -2.86 -7.76
C ARG A 35 -7.49 -1.82 -7.17
N GLN A 36 -7.87 -1.21 -6.05
CA GLN A 36 -7.04 -0.25 -5.33
C GLN A 36 -5.78 -0.92 -4.77
N MET A 37 -5.89 -2.17 -4.28
CA MET A 37 -4.73 -2.96 -3.86
C MET A 37 -3.77 -3.24 -5.02
N GLU A 38 -4.26 -3.62 -6.21
CA GLU A 38 -3.38 -3.82 -7.37
C GLU A 38 -2.67 -2.51 -7.78
N ARG A 39 -3.41 -1.40 -7.82
CA ARG A 39 -2.82 -0.08 -8.15
C ARG A 39 -1.80 0.38 -7.13
N LEU A 40 -2.04 0.11 -5.84
CA LEU A 40 -1.08 0.38 -4.77
C LEU A 40 0.19 -0.44 -4.95
N ARG A 41 0.06 -1.72 -5.31
CA ARG A 41 1.19 -2.60 -5.63
C ARG A 41 1.99 -2.05 -6.81
N GLU A 42 1.33 -1.73 -7.93
CA GLU A 42 1.95 -1.14 -9.13
C GLU A 42 2.67 0.17 -8.81
N PHE A 43 2.05 1.04 -8.01
CA PHE A 43 2.65 2.30 -7.56
C PHE A 43 3.94 2.03 -6.78
N ALA A 44 3.90 1.12 -5.80
CA ALA A 44 5.03 0.80 -4.95
C ALA A 44 6.22 0.17 -5.71
N ILE A 45 5.95 -0.66 -6.74
CA ILE A 45 7.00 -1.34 -7.52
C ILE A 45 7.48 -0.57 -8.76
N GLY A 46 6.72 0.43 -9.22
CA GLY A 46 6.92 1.11 -10.51
C GLY A 46 8.13 2.05 -10.61
N SER A 47 9.26 1.72 -10.00
CA SER A 47 10.46 2.57 -9.89
C SER A 47 11.69 1.98 -10.57
N ALA A 48 12.59 2.83 -11.07
CA ALA A 48 13.82 2.37 -11.72
C ALA A 48 14.97 2.09 -10.74
N THR A 49 14.88 2.58 -9.49
CA THR A 49 15.94 2.46 -8.48
C THR A 49 15.36 2.13 -7.10
N GLY A 50 16.16 1.48 -6.25
CA GLY A 50 15.75 1.17 -4.87
C GLY A 50 15.43 2.41 -4.02
N CYS A 51 16.14 3.53 -4.24
CA CYS A 51 15.85 4.79 -3.56
C CYS A 51 14.46 5.35 -3.93
N GLU A 52 14.08 5.22 -5.19
CA GLU A 52 12.76 5.63 -5.66
C GLU A 52 11.68 4.66 -5.14
N ALA A 53 11.92 3.35 -5.14
CA ALA A 53 11.02 2.36 -4.55
C ALA A 53 10.70 2.69 -3.09
N LYS A 54 11.74 2.98 -2.30
CA LYS A 54 11.57 3.38 -0.89
C LYS A 54 10.70 4.63 -0.77
N ARG A 55 11.00 5.69 -1.54
CA ARG A 55 10.21 6.94 -1.50
C ARG A 55 8.75 6.71 -1.87
N ARG A 56 8.46 5.82 -2.83
CA ARG A 56 7.09 5.49 -3.21
C ARG A 56 6.36 4.72 -2.11
N ILE A 57 7.01 3.77 -1.45
CA ILE A 57 6.46 3.10 -0.27
C ILE A 57 6.14 4.12 0.83
N ASP A 58 7.10 4.99 1.16
CA ASP A 58 6.91 6.04 2.18
C ASP A 58 5.72 6.95 1.80
N THR A 59 5.65 7.38 0.53
CA THR A 59 4.56 8.21 0.01
C THR A 59 3.21 7.50 0.09
N ALA A 60 3.15 6.21 -0.24
CA ALA A 60 1.92 5.44 -0.20
C ALA A 60 1.40 5.34 1.24
N VAL A 61 2.28 5.05 2.21
CA VAL A 61 1.92 4.99 3.63
C VAL A 61 1.43 6.34 4.14
N GLU A 62 2.12 7.44 3.81
CA GLU A 62 1.70 8.79 4.21
C GLU A 62 0.32 9.17 3.66
N ARG A 63 0.00 8.79 2.41
CA ARG A 63 -1.31 9.05 1.80
C ARG A 63 -2.40 8.19 2.43
N LEU A 64 -2.12 6.90 2.65
CA LEU A 64 -3.05 6.00 3.35
C LEU A 64 -3.31 6.47 4.78
N GLU A 65 -2.31 6.99 5.49
CA GLU A 65 -2.49 7.55 6.84
C GLU A 65 -3.44 8.76 6.85
N LYS A 66 -3.48 9.51 5.75
CA LYS A 66 -4.41 10.63 5.52
C LYS A 66 -5.75 10.21 4.93
N ASN A 67 -5.94 8.92 4.64
CA ASN A 67 -7.08 8.40 3.87
C ASN A 67 -7.22 9.05 2.48
N ASP A 68 -6.11 9.50 1.90
CA ASP A 68 -6.01 9.96 0.51
C ASP A 68 -5.76 8.72 -0.35
N THR A 69 -6.77 8.32 -1.13
CA THR A 69 -6.71 7.15 -2.02
C THR A 69 -6.74 7.54 -3.50
N ASP A 70 -6.73 8.84 -3.82
CA ASP A 70 -6.86 9.36 -5.19
C ASP A 70 -5.68 8.91 -6.09
N PHE A 71 -4.55 8.57 -5.49
CA PHE A 71 -3.37 8.08 -6.20
C PHE A 71 -3.49 6.62 -6.68
N ILE A 72 -4.51 5.88 -6.22
CA ILE A 72 -4.74 4.45 -6.51
C ILE A 72 -6.18 4.15 -6.94
N ASP A 73 -6.97 5.15 -7.32
CA ASP A 73 -8.39 5.02 -7.73
C ASP A 73 -8.56 4.77 -9.24
#